data_AF-A0A6I9PJT9-F1
#
_entry.id   AF-A0A6I9PJT9-F1
#
_cell.length_a   1.000
_cell.length_b   1.000
_cell.length_c   1.000
_cell.angle_alpha   90.00
_cell.angle_beta   90.00
_cell.angle_gamma   90.00
#
_symmetry.space_group_name_H-M   'P 1'
#
loop_
_entity.id
_entity.type
_entity.pdbx_description
1 polymer ?
#
loop_
_entity_poly.entity_id
_entity_poly.type
_entity_poly.pdbx_seq_one_letter_code
_entity_poly.pdbx_strand_id
1 'polypeptide(L)'
;MQSQLFAVDFILLCMSYGASALSSTIPAASGSLSGNNFTSATQSSGTDSSSFSRSRRKRFISQNDMLAILDYHNKVRGKVFPPAANMEYMVWDDTLAKTSEDWAHACLWEHGPSHLLRFLGQNLSVRTGR
;
A
#
# COMPACT_ATOMS: atom_id res chain seq x y z
N MET A 1 35.85 1.21 37.42
CA MET A 1 34.83 2.28 37.43
C MET A 1 34.75 2.97 36.05
N GLN A 2 34.71 2.19 34.95
CA GLN A 2 34.63 2.72 33.57
C GLN A 2 33.34 2.30 32.85
N SER A 3 32.65 1.27 33.35
CA SER A 3 31.42 0.74 32.74
C SER A 3 30.18 1.59 33.01
N GLN A 4 30.22 2.46 34.03
CA GLN A 4 29.07 3.29 34.40
C GLN A 4 29.02 4.62 33.65
N LEU A 5 30.08 5.03 32.96
CA LEU A 5 30.10 6.29 32.19
C LEU A 5 29.38 6.13 30.84
N PHE A 6 29.61 5.00 30.16
CA PHE A 6 29.01 4.70 28.85
C PHE A 6 27.49 4.61 28.87
N ALA A 7 26.90 4.15 29.97
CA ALA A 7 25.45 4.00 30.09
C ALA A 7 24.74 5.35 30.20
N VAL A 8 25.37 6.36 30.80
CA VAL A 8 24.78 7.70 30.98
C VAL A 8 24.80 8.47 29.66
N ASP A 9 25.88 8.34 28.88
CA ASP A 9 26.00 8.96 27.55
C ASP A 9 24.96 8.41 26.54
N PHE A 10 24.63 7.12 26.63
CA PHE A 10 23.61 6.51 25.76
C PHE A 10 22.18 6.94 26.12
N ILE A 11 21.90 7.20 27.40
CA ILE A 11 20.58 7.65 27.86
C ILE A 11 20.35 9.12 27.48
N LEU A 12 21.40 9.95 27.45
CA LEU A 12 21.30 11.37 27.09
C LEU A 12 21.03 11.59 25.59
N LEU A 13 21.45 10.66 24.72
CA LEU A 13 21.23 10.74 23.26
C LEU A 13 19.76 10.47 22.86
N CYS A 14 19.00 9.80 23.72
CA CYS A 14 17.60 9.43 23.46
C CYS A 14 16.59 10.55 23.78
N MET A 15 17.01 11.62 24.47
CA MET A 15 16.14 12.72 24.89
C MET A 15 16.14 13.94 23.94
N SER A 16 16.96 13.93 22.88
CA SER A 16 17.03 15.05 21.91
C SER A 16 16.16 14.87 20.66
N TYR A 17 15.47 13.74 20.49
CA TYR A 17 14.50 13.56 19.41
C TYR A 17 13.12 14.05 19.86
N GLY A 18 13.05 15.35 20.13
CA GLY A 18 11.83 16.08 20.43
C GLY A 18 10.88 16.07 19.23
N ALA A 19 9.61 15.78 19.52
CA ALA A 19 8.50 15.78 18.58
C ALA A 19 8.37 17.13 17.85
N SER A 20 8.49 17.12 16.52
CA SER A 20 8.09 18.25 15.67
C SER A 20 6.71 17.96 15.09
N ALA A 21 5.68 18.52 15.69
CA ALA A 21 4.33 18.52 15.14
C ALA A 21 4.18 19.73 14.20
N LEU A 22 4.34 19.51 12.89
CA LEU A 22 3.97 20.53 11.90
C LEU A 22 2.49 20.35 11.54
N SER A 23 1.65 21.21 12.12
CA SER A 23 0.24 21.37 11.75
C SER A 23 0.14 22.03 10.38
N SER A 24 -0.34 21.31 9.37
CA SER A 24 -0.66 21.87 8.06
C SER A 24 -2.14 22.29 8.03
N THR A 25 -2.39 23.59 8.21
CA THR A 25 -3.69 24.23 7.96
C THR A 25 -3.98 24.24 6.46
N ILE A 26 -5.09 23.63 6.06
CA ILE A 26 -5.61 23.66 4.67
C ILE A 26 -6.56 24.87 4.55
N PRO A 27 -6.36 25.81 3.60
CA PRO A 27 -7.38 26.80 3.26
C PRO A 27 -8.44 26.19 2.33
N ALA A 28 -9.71 26.35 2.69
CA ALA A 28 -10.85 26.02 1.85
C ALA A 28 -10.93 26.97 0.64
N ALA A 29 -11.08 26.42 -0.57
CA ALA A 29 -11.44 27.17 -1.77
C ALA A 29 -12.74 26.57 -2.34
N SER A 30 -13.83 27.31 -2.14
CA SER A 30 -15.11 27.11 -2.80
C SER A 30 -14.99 27.52 -4.27
N GLY A 31 -15.38 26.63 -5.17
CA GLY A 31 -15.52 26.93 -6.60
C GLY A 31 -16.71 26.16 -7.16
N SER A 32 -17.86 26.83 -7.22
CA SER A 32 -19.05 26.36 -7.93
C SER A 32 -18.87 26.58 -9.43
N LEU A 33 -19.21 25.60 -10.26
CA LEU A 33 -19.81 25.84 -11.57
C LEU A 33 -20.61 24.62 -12.03
N SER A 34 -21.69 24.94 -12.73
CA SER A 34 -22.93 24.19 -12.96
C SER A 34 -22.99 23.57 -14.36
N GLY A 35 -23.79 22.52 -14.51
CA GLY A 35 -24.36 22.02 -15.78
C GLY A 35 -23.96 20.56 -16.10
N ASN A 36 -24.84 19.61 -16.45
CA ASN A 36 -26.22 19.68 -16.94
C ASN A 36 -27.01 18.39 -16.62
N ASN A 37 -28.34 18.57 -16.56
CA ASN A 37 -29.42 17.60 -16.37
C ASN A 37 -29.32 16.32 -17.21
N PHE A 38 -29.62 15.18 -16.56
CA PHE A 38 -30.35 14.08 -17.18
C PHE A 38 -31.54 13.72 -16.28
N THR A 39 -32.74 14.04 -16.77
CA THR A 39 -34.01 13.56 -16.25
C THR A 39 -34.21 12.11 -16.69
N SER A 40 -34.61 11.22 -15.76
CA SER A 40 -35.77 10.32 -15.91
C SER A 40 -35.93 9.40 -14.71
N ALA A 41 -37.19 9.28 -14.28
CA ALA A 41 -37.82 8.19 -13.53
C ALA A 41 -37.75 8.19 -11.99
N THR A 42 -38.81 8.77 -11.42
CA THR A 42 -39.46 8.37 -10.17
C THR A 42 -39.70 6.86 -10.12
N GLN A 43 -39.19 6.13 -9.12
CA GLN A 43 -39.76 4.86 -8.67
C GLN A 43 -39.69 4.73 -7.14
N SER A 44 -40.88 4.84 -6.55
CA SER A 44 -41.39 4.13 -5.39
C SER A 44 -40.44 3.72 -4.26
N SER A 45 -40.76 4.26 -3.08
CA SER A 45 -40.71 3.56 -1.79
C SER A 45 -41.14 2.09 -1.92
N GLY A 46 -40.17 1.18 -1.75
CA GLY A 46 -40.36 -0.24 -1.58
C GLY A 46 -39.35 -0.74 -0.55
N THR A 47 -39.85 -1.09 0.64
CA THR A 47 -39.08 -1.58 1.78
C THR A 47 -38.70 -3.05 1.57
N ASP A 48 -37.82 -3.34 0.61
CA ASP A 48 -37.25 -4.68 0.47
C ASP A 48 -35.92 -4.77 1.21
N SER A 49 -36.04 -5.22 2.47
CA SER A 49 -34.94 -5.71 3.30
C SER A 49 -34.38 -7.02 2.75
N SER A 50 -33.93 -7.01 1.50
CA SER A 50 -33.06 -8.06 1.00
C SER A 50 -31.67 -7.83 1.59
N SER A 51 -31.21 -8.81 2.36
CA SER A 51 -29.82 -8.93 2.80
C SER A 51 -28.93 -8.95 1.55
N PHE A 52 -28.53 -7.77 1.08
CA PHE A 52 -27.44 -7.64 0.13
C PHE A 52 -26.20 -8.07 0.88
N SER A 53 -25.89 -9.37 0.82
CA SER A 53 -24.53 -9.82 1.05
C SER A 53 -23.67 -8.94 0.13
N ARG A 54 -22.89 -8.02 0.72
CA ARG A 54 -21.99 -7.17 -0.06
C ARG A 54 -20.99 -8.15 -0.67
N SER A 55 -21.27 -8.57 -1.90
CA SER A 55 -20.37 -9.43 -2.66
C SER A 55 -19.02 -8.73 -2.62
N ARG A 56 -18.05 -9.38 -1.96
CA ARG A 56 -16.72 -8.83 -1.79
C ARG A 56 -16.17 -8.67 -3.19
N ARG A 57 -16.20 -7.44 -3.71
CA ARG A 57 -15.74 -7.14 -5.07
C ARG A 57 -14.34 -7.72 -5.22
N LYS A 58 -14.16 -8.61 -6.20
CA LYS A 58 -12.85 -9.11 -6.60
C LYS A 58 -12.01 -7.87 -6.92
N ARG A 59 -11.03 -7.56 -6.06
CA ARG A 59 -10.18 -6.38 -6.25
C ARG A 59 -9.11 -6.78 -7.25
N PHE A 60 -9.23 -6.31 -8.49
CA PHE A 60 -8.11 -6.30 -9.42
C PHE A 60 -7.16 -5.17 -9.03
N ILE A 61 -5.87 -5.31 -9.33
CA ILE A 61 -4.89 -4.23 -9.19
C ILE A 61 -5.15 -3.23 -10.31
N SER A 62 -5.48 -1.99 -9.97
CA SER A 62 -5.71 -0.93 -10.95
C SER A 62 -4.40 -0.39 -11.53
N GLN A 63 -4.45 0.31 -12.67
CA GLN A 63 -3.25 0.97 -13.24
C GLN A 63 -2.62 1.97 -12.26
N ASN A 64 -3.43 2.68 -11.48
CA ASN A 64 -2.93 3.62 -10.47
C ASN A 64 -2.21 2.88 -9.33
N ASP A 65 -2.75 1.73 -8.89
CA ASP A 65 -2.09 0.90 -7.87
C ASP A 65 -0.77 0.31 -8.38
N MET A 66 -0.74 -0.12 -9.65
CA MET A 66 0.47 -0.60 -10.32
C MET A 66 1.59 0.44 -10.28
N LEU A 67 1.28 1.67 -10.70
CA LEU A 67 2.22 2.78 -10.68
C LEU A 67 2.67 3.11 -9.25
N ALA A 68 1.73 3.17 -8.30
CA ALA A 68 2.05 3.44 -6.91
C ALA A 68 2.98 2.39 -6.28
N ILE A 69 2.77 1.11 -6.59
CA ILE A 69 3.65 0.02 -6.16
C ILE A 69 5.05 0.20 -6.74
N LEU A 70 5.14 0.42 -8.06
CA LEU A 70 6.42 0.54 -8.76
C LEU A 70 7.23 1.75 -8.29
N ASP A 71 6.57 2.91 -8.20
CA ASP A 71 7.18 4.17 -7.75
C ASP A 71 7.70 4.04 -6.32
N TYR A 72 6.92 3.42 -5.43
CA TYR A 72 7.35 3.20 -4.06
C TYR A 72 8.60 2.31 -3.99
N HIS A 73 8.62 1.19 -4.71
CA HIS A 73 9.77 0.29 -4.72
C HIS A 73 11.02 0.97 -5.26
N ASN A 74 10.92 1.65 -6.39
CA ASN A 74 12.05 2.37 -6.98
C ASN A 74 12.55 3.51 -6.09
N LYS A 75 11.64 4.23 -5.42
CA LYS A 75 12.00 5.27 -4.45
C LYS A 75 12.81 4.73 -3.28
N VAL A 76 12.41 3.61 -2.68
CA VAL A 76 13.13 3.04 -1.53
C VAL A 76 14.42 2.34 -1.96
N ARG A 77 14.45 1.70 -3.14
CA ARG A 77 15.66 1.13 -3.76
C ARG A 77 16.73 2.19 -4.03
N GLY A 78 16.32 3.40 -4.44
CA GLY A 78 17.23 4.53 -4.65
C GLY A 78 17.76 5.20 -3.38
N LYS A 79 17.31 4.76 -2.19
CA LYS A 79 17.67 5.37 -0.89
C LYS A 79 18.28 4.39 0.11
N VAL A 80 18.73 3.23 -0.36
CA VAL A 80 19.37 2.22 0.49
C VAL A 80 20.68 2.74 1.09
N PHE A 81 21.01 2.28 2.30
CA PHE A 81 22.28 2.55 2.95
C PHE A 81 22.91 1.22 3.44
N PRO A 82 24.19 0.94 3.13
CA PRO A 82 25.10 1.76 2.31
C PRO A 82 24.62 1.91 0.85
N PRO A 83 25.05 2.95 0.11
CA PRO A 83 24.63 3.14 -1.28
C PRO A 83 25.00 1.92 -2.13
N ALA A 84 24.04 1.46 -2.93
CA ALA A 84 24.27 0.35 -3.84
C ALA A 84 25.01 0.82 -5.11
N ALA A 85 26.04 0.08 -5.50
CA ALA A 85 26.84 0.42 -6.69
C ALA A 85 26.08 0.18 -8.02
N ASN A 86 25.12 -0.74 -8.04
CA ASN A 86 24.38 -1.12 -9.25
C ASN A 86 22.96 -1.61 -8.93
N MET A 87 22.12 -0.75 -8.36
CA MET A 87 20.71 -1.08 -8.09
C MET A 87 19.86 -0.75 -9.33
N GLU A 88 19.39 -1.78 -10.04
CA GLU A 88 18.60 -1.60 -11.26
C GLU A 88 17.20 -1.02 -10.98
N TYR A 89 16.63 -0.36 -11.97
CA TYR A 89 15.28 0.19 -11.89
C TYR A 89 14.25 -0.92 -12.13
N MET A 90 13.25 -1.04 -11.26
CA MET A 90 12.17 -2.01 -11.44
C MET A 90 11.20 -1.52 -12.52
N VAL A 91 10.75 -2.46 -13.35
CA VAL A 91 9.65 -2.29 -14.29
C VAL A 91 8.53 -3.25 -13.93
N TRP A 92 7.32 -2.93 -14.35
CA TRP A 92 6.20 -3.85 -14.20
C TRP A 92 6.31 -4.99 -15.21
N ASP A 93 5.96 -6.20 -14.77
CA ASP A 93 5.89 -7.39 -15.62
C ASP A 93 4.50 -8.03 -15.48
N ASP A 94 3.76 -8.07 -16.59
CA ASP A 94 2.38 -8.58 -16.60
C ASP A 94 2.30 -10.10 -16.38
N THR A 95 3.35 -10.85 -16.70
CA THR A 95 3.40 -12.29 -16.46
C THR A 95 3.60 -12.59 -14.97
N LEU A 96 4.45 -11.82 -14.29
CA LEU A 96 4.61 -11.88 -12.82
C LEU A 96 3.34 -11.42 -12.10
N ALA A 97 2.68 -10.38 -12.61
CA ALA A 97 1.42 -9.91 -12.05
C ALA A 97 0.34 -11.00 -12.12
N LYS A 98 0.18 -11.64 -13.28
CA LYS A 98 -0.79 -12.73 -13.47
C LYS A 98 -0.50 -13.94 -12.58
N THR A 99 0.74 -14.39 -12.55
CA THR A 99 1.13 -15.53 -11.69
C THR A 99 0.95 -15.22 -10.20
N SER A 100 1.20 -13.98 -9.78
CA SER A 100 0.93 -13.51 -8.41
C SER A 100 -0.57 -13.49 -8.08
N GLU A 101 -1.41 -13.05 -9.03
CA GLU A 101 -2.86 -13.12 -8.89
C GLU A 101 -3.34 -14.57 -8.76
N ASP A 102 -2.89 -15.45 -9.64
CA ASP A 102 -3.27 -16.88 -9.63
C ASP A 102 -2.88 -17.55 -8.29
N TRP A 103 -1.71 -17.23 -7.73
CA TRP A 103 -1.30 -17.73 -6.41
C TRP A 103 -2.16 -17.16 -5.27
N ALA A 104 -2.45 -15.86 -5.29
CA ALA A 104 -3.28 -15.22 -4.28
C ALA A 104 -4.73 -15.78 -4.28
N HIS A 105 -5.26 -16.21 -5.43
CA HIS A 105 -6.58 -16.84 -5.53
C HIS A 105 -6.68 -18.18 -4.81
N ALA A 106 -5.57 -18.91 -4.62
CA ALA A 106 -5.56 -20.14 -3.84
C ALA A 106 -5.92 -19.91 -2.35
N CYS A 107 -5.81 -18.65 -1.86
CA CYS A 107 -6.08 -18.27 -0.48
C CYS A 107 -5.25 -19.05 0.55
N LEU A 108 -4.04 -19.47 0.17
CA LEU A 108 -3.08 -20.15 1.04
C LEU A 108 -2.02 -19.15 1.51
N TRP A 109 -1.76 -19.12 2.82
CA TRP A 109 -0.72 -18.27 3.40
C TRP A 109 0.63 -18.99 3.41
N GLU A 110 1.19 -19.20 2.22
CA GLU A 110 2.48 -19.85 2.01
C GLU A 110 3.13 -19.40 0.70
N HIS A 111 4.43 -19.65 0.57
CA HIS A 111 5.16 -19.35 -0.65
C HIS A 111 4.97 -20.43 -1.71
N GLY A 112 4.87 -20.02 -2.97
CA GLY A 112 4.83 -20.97 -4.09
C GLY A 112 4.61 -20.31 -5.44
N PRO A 113 4.55 -21.11 -6.52
CA PRO A 113 4.82 -22.56 -6.60
C PRO A 113 6.30 -22.90 -6.34
N SER A 114 6.58 -24.00 -5.62
CA SER A 114 7.93 -24.36 -5.16
C SER A 114 9.00 -24.42 -6.26
N HIS A 115 8.63 -24.89 -7.45
CA HIS A 115 9.55 -24.99 -8.61
C HIS A 115 9.97 -23.62 -9.17
N LEU A 116 9.19 -22.56 -8.94
CA LEU A 116 9.52 -21.20 -9.39
C LEU A 116 10.33 -20.42 -8.37
N LEU A 117 10.23 -20.75 -7.09
CA LEU A 117 10.90 -20.02 -5.99
C LEU A 117 12.44 -20.04 -6.08
N ARG A 118 13.02 -20.96 -6.87
CA ARG A 118 14.45 -20.97 -7.17
C ARG A 118 14.88 -19.80 -8.06
N PHE A 119 13.98 -19.30 -8.90
CA PHE A 119 14.25 -18.31 -9.94
C PHE A 119 13.58 -16.96 -9.66
N LEU A 120 12.45 -16.97 -8.95
CA LEU A 120 11.63 -15.80 -8.67
C LEU A 120 11.43 -15.64 -7.16
N GLY A 121 11.68 -14.44 -6.64
CA GLY A 121 11.35 -14.08 -5.26
C GLY A 121 9.86 -13.79 -5.08
N GLN A 122 9.37 -13.89 -3.85
CA GLN A 122 7.97 -13.60 -3.52
C GLN A 122 7.84 -12.91 -2.16
N ASN A 123 7.06 -11.83 -2.10
CA ASN A 123 6.66 -11.18 -0.86
C ASN A 123 5.16 -11.35 -0.68
N LEU A 124 4.73 -11.72 0.52
CA LEU A 124 3.32 -11.96 0.85
C LEU A 124 2.83 -10.93 1.86
N SER A 125 1.57 -10.53 1.74
CA SER A 125 0.89 -9.72 2.76
C SER A 125 -0.54 -10.21 2.94
N VAL A 126 -1.01 -10.21 4.20
CA VAL A 126 -2.38 -10.59 4.54
C VAL A 126 -3.03 -9.45 5.32
N ARG A 127 -4.28 -9.15 4.96
CA ARG A 127 -5.14 -8.24 5.72
C ARG A 127 -6.47 -8.93 5.99
N THR A 128 -6.85 -9.04 7.26
CA THR A 128 -8.21 -9.44 7.62
C THR A 128 -9.12 -8.22 7.61
N GLY A 129 -10.41 -8.42 7.30
CA GLY A 129 -11.41 -7.37 7.42
C GLY A 129 -11.63 -6.99 8.89
N ARG A 130 -12.00 -5.72 9.13
CA ARG A 130 -12.72 -5.32 10.35
C ARG A 130 -14.21 -5.53 10.15
#